data_AF-I0WT03-F1
#
_entry.id   AF-I0WT03-F1
#
_cell.length_a   1.000
_cell.length_b   1.000
_cell.length_c   1.000
_cell.angle_alpha   90.00
_cell.angle_beta   90.00
_cell.angle_gamma   90.00
#
_symmetry.space_group_name_H-M   'P 1'
#
loop_
_entity.id
_entity.type
_entity.pdbx_description
1 polymer ?
#
loop_
_entity_poly.entity_id
_entity_poly.type
_entity_poly.pdbx_seq_one_letter_code
_entity_poly.pdbx_strand_id
1 'polypeptide(L)'
;MATLSALVSGLEAELQRLGYKDSTLVWYRGCWRRMQKHFAARGVEEFSLDAAMAWVDDACGFFDKEQAGTLKRTDVYLFRVAQMLEDYAVHGAVLRRYNRSVSKLDVAGAQTVARFQAHLRSAGRSASTVRTYGTLAGEFVAFTDTRGGLGCCDAAMIGAFVATLAGYQFKTVEQKLCAVRSLLRFASAAGLVDGACLEAVPAARSARQARIPSVEAAPFEWTPRTM
;
A
#
# COMPACT_ATOMS: atom_id res chain seq x y z
N MET A 1 -16.41 4.67 14.19
CA MET A 1 -15.54 3.48 14.30
C MET A 1 -16.30 2.29 13.76
N ALA A 2 -15.64 1.32 13.12
CA ALA A 2 -16.31 0.18 12.49
C ALA A 2 -16.30 -1.04 13.42
N THR A 3 -17.39 -1.79 13.46
CA THR A 3 -17.45 -3.04 14.23
C THR A 3 -16.49 -4.07 13.64
N LEU A 4 -15.86 -4.88 14.49
CA LEU A 4 -14.97 -5.94 14.03
C LEU A 4 -15.69 -6.90 13.07
N SER A 5 -16.98 -7.18 13.31
CA SER A 5 -17.78 -8.04 12.44
C SER A 5 -17.91 -7.46 11.03
N ALA A 6 -18.27 -6.18 10.91
CA ALA A 6 -18.41 -5.51 9.61
C ALA A 6 -17.07 -5.46 8.86
N LEU A 7 -15.97 -5.17 9.57
CA LEU A 7 -14.63 -5.15 8.98
C LEU A 7 -14.17 -6.52 8.49
N VAL A 8 -14.43 -7.58 9.26
CA VAL A 8 -14.11 -8.96 8.85
C VAL A 8 -14.90 -9.34 7.60
N SER A 9 -16.19 -9.05 7.55
CA SER A 9 -17.02 -9.33 6.37
C SER A 9 -16.56 -8.54 5.13
N GLY A 10 -16.28 -7.24 5.29
CA GLY A 10 -15.78 -6.40 4.19
C GLY A 10 -14.41 -6.85 3.69
N LEU A 11 -13.50 -7.16 4.62
CA LEU A 11 -12.16 -7.68 4.31
C LEU A 11 -12.26 -9.01 3.57
N GLU A 12 -13.13 -9.93 4.00
CA GLU A 12 -13.32 -11.21 3.32
C GLU A 12 -13.79 -11.02 1.87
N ALA A 13 -14.78 -10.15 1.64
CA ALA A 13 -15.26 -9.81 0.31
C ALA A 13 -14.13 -9.20 -0.54
N GLU A 14 -13.29 -8.34 0.03
CA GLU A 14 -12.11 -7.79 -0.64
C GLU A 14 -11.09 -8.87 -1.00
N LEU A 15 -10.83 -9.84 -0.11
CA LEU A 15 -9.92 -10.95 -0.43
C LEU A 15 -10.46 -11.86 -1.53
N GLN A 16 -11.78 -12.09 -1.57
CA GLN A 16 -12.45 -12.80 -2.65
C GLN A 16 -12.36 -12.04 -3.98
N ARG A 17 -12.59 -10.73 -3.96
CA ARG A 17 -12.42 -9.85 -5.13
C ARG A 17 -10.98 -9.89 -5.64
N LEU A 18 -10.01 -9.92 -4.73
CA LEU A 18 -8.59 -10.11 -5.02
C LEU A 18 -8.24 -11.58 -5.34
N GLY A 19 -9.23 -12.43 -5.63
CA GLY A 19 -9.14 -13.84 -6.06
C GLY A 19 -8.24 -14.72 -5.20
N TYR A 20 -8.30 -14.53 -3.88
CA TYR A 20 -7.74 -15.52 -2.96
C TYR A 20 -8.48 -16.85 -3.11
N LYS A 21 -7.73 -17.95 -3.12
CA LYS A 21 -8.31 -19.29 -3.14
C LYS A 21 -9.12 -19.55 -1.88
N ASP A 22 -10.24 -20.26 -2.00
CA ASP A 22 -11.08 -20.65 -0.87
C ASP A 22 -10.30 -21.39 0.23
N SER A 23 -9.36 -22.26 -0.17
CA SER A 23 -8.49 -22.98 0.76
C SER A 23 -7.64 -22.04 1.62
N THR A 24 -7.27 -20.87 1.08
CA THR A 24 -6.57 -19.82 1.85
C THR A 24 -7.54 -19.09 2.77
N LEU A 25 -8.74 -18.76 2.27
CA LEU A 25 -9.76 -18.05 3.05
C LEU A 25 -10.23 -18.83 4.28
N VAL A 26 -10.28 -20.17 4.22
CA VAL A 26 -10.61 -21.02 5.38
C VAL A 26 -9.71 -20.73 6.59
N TRP A 27 -8.41 -20.56 6.36
CA TRP A 27 -7.46 -20.24 7.44
C TRP A 27 -7.69 -18.83 8.01
N TYR A 28 -7.93 -17.83 7.14
CA TYR A 28 -8.24 -16.46 7.57
C TYR A 28 -9.52 -16.40 8.40
N ARG A 29 -10.59 -17.04 7.93
CA ARG A 29 -11.88 -17.16 8.66
C ARG A 29 -11.68 -17.77 10.05
N GLY A 30 -10.83 -18.79 10.16
CA GLY A 30 -10.48 -19.40 11.45
C GLY A 30 -9.77 -18.42 12.40
N CYS A 31 -8.86 -17.60 11.88
CA CYS A 31 -8.18 -16.57 12.64
C CYS A 31 -9.14 -15.46 13.09
N TRP A 32 -9.95 -14.91 12.17
CA TRP A 32 -10.94 -13.88 12.50
C TRP A 32 -11.98 -14.36 13.50
N ARG A 33 -12.45 -15.60 13.41
CA ARG A 33 -13.37 -16.17 14.41
C ARG A 33 -12.76 -16.22 15.81
N ARG A 34 -11.46 -16.53 15.92
CA ARG A 34 -10.74 -16.52 17.21
C ARG A 34 -10.56 -15.09 17.73
N MET A 35 -10.24 -14.14 16.86
CA MET A 35 -10.13 -12.72 17.20
C MET A 35 -11.48 -12.18 17.68
N GLN A 36 -12.58 -12.45 16.97
CA GLN A 36 -13.94 -12.05 17.37
C GLN A 36 -14.34 -12.60 18.73
N LYS A 37 -14.01 -13.86 19.03
CA LYS A 37 -14.22 -14.44 20.37
C LYS A 37 -13.40 -13.72 21.45
N HIS A 38 -12.16 -13.39 21.16
CA HIS A 38 -11.29 -12.68 22.09
C HIS A 38 -11.79 -11.26 22.39
N PHE A 39 -12.29 -10.56 21.38
CA PHE A 39 -12.94 -9.26 21.49
C PHE A 39 -14.22 -9.33 22.32
N ALA A 40 -15.10 -10.30 22.00
CA ALA A 40 -16.35 -10.51 22.72
C ALA A 40 -16.11 -10.85 24.21
N ALA A 41 -15.09 -11.64 24.53
CA ALA A 41 -14.72 -11.96 25.91
C ALA A 41 -14.28 -10.73 26.73
N ARG A 42 -13.93 -9.62 26.06
CA ARG A 42 -13.53 -8.35 26.68
C ARG A 42 -14.59 -7.26 26.56
N GLY A 43 -15.77 -7.57 26.00
CA GLY A 43 -16.83 -6.60 25.76
C GLY A 43 -16.47 -5.54 24.70
N VAL A 44 -15.51 -5.82 23.82
CA VAL A 44 -15.06 -4.90 22.77
C VAL A 44 -15.74 -5.27 21.46
N GLU A 45 -16.55 -4.37 20.90
CA GLU A 45 -17.22 -4.58 19.61
C GLU A 45 -16.54 -3.86 18.44
N GLU A 46 -15.94 -2.71 18.73
CA GLU A 46 -15.26 -1.87 17.76
C GLU A 46 -13.83 -2.36 17.54
N PHE A 47 -13.38 -2.30 16.28
CA PHE A 47 -12.00 -2.64 15.98
C PHE A 47 -11.05 -1.51 16.39
N SER A 48 -9.94 -1.90 17.03
CA SER A 48 -8.73 -1.09 17.17
C SER A 48 -7.52 -1.99 16.94
N LEU A 49 -6.44 -1.41 16.38
CA LEU A 49 -5.19 -2.13 16.22
C LEU A 49 -4.66 -2.63 17.56
N ASP A 50 -4.78 -1.85 18.63
CA ASP A 50 -4.30 -2.24 19.97
C ASP A 50 -5.01 -3.50 20.49
N ALA A 51 -6.34 -3.57 20.37
CA ALA A 51 -7.09 -4.76 20.77
C ALA A 51 -6.76 -5.98 19.88
N ALA A 52 -6.52 -5.76 18.59
CA ALA A 52 -6.10 -6.82 17.68
C ALA A 52 -4.68 -7.32 17.99
N MET A 53 -3.77 -6.42 18.38
CA MET A 53 -2.40 -6.74 18.79
C MET A 53 -2.37 -7.46 20.14
N ALA A 54 -3.22 -7.10 21.09
CA ALA A 54 -3.41 -7.86 22.33
C ALA A 54 -3.87 -9.31 22.04
N TRP A 55 -4.75 -9.50 21.06
CA TRP A 55 -5.13 -10.85 20.62
C TRP A 55 -3.96 -11.63 19.99
N VAL A 56 -3.16 -10.97 19.13
CA VAL A 56 -1.98 -11.61 18.52
C VAL A 56 -1.01 -12.06 19.61
N ASP A 57 -0.77 -11.20 20.60
CA ASP A 57 0.13 -11.50 21.70
C ASP A 57 -0.40 -12.62 22.61
N ASP A 58 -1.66 -12.57 23.04
CA ASP A 58 -2.29 -13.66 23.80
C ASP A 58 -2.25 -15.01 23.05
N ALA A 59 -2.36 -14.98 21.72
CA ALA A 59 -2.43 -16.18 20.91
C ALA A 59 -1.08 -16.87 20.67
N CYS A 60 0.03 -16.12 20.68
CA CYS A 60 1.33 -16.71 20.38
C CYS A 60 2.55 -16.12 21.12
N GLY A 61 2.38 -15.19 22.05
CA GLY A 61 3.46 -14.48 22.74
C GLY A 61 4.34 -13.72 21.75
N PHE A 62 3.71 -12.90 20.90
CA PHE A 62 4.37 -12.29 19.74
C PHE A 62 5.49 -11.35 20.16
N PHE A 63 5.26 -10.47 21.14
CA PHE A 63 6.25 -9.45 21.51
C PHE A 63 7.49 -10.06 22.17
N ASP A 64 7.30 -11.03 23.08
CA ASP A 64 8.42 -11.75 23.70
C ASP A 64 9.26 -12.51 22.66
N LYS A 65 8.59 -13.17 21.72
CA LYS A 65 9.27 -13.88 20.63
C LYS A 65 9.97 -12.94 19.65
N GLU A 66 9.40 -11.77 19.39
CA GLU A 66 10.01 -10.73 18.56
C GLU A 66 11.30 -10.23 19.20
N GLN A 67 11.24 -9.87 20.48
CA GLN A 67 12.39 -9.41 21.25
C GLN A 67 13.49 -10.48 21.34
N ALA A 68 13.10 -11.76 21.49
CA ALA A 68 14.02 -12.88 21.51
C ALA A 68 14.52 -13.31 20.11
N GLY A 69 13.99 -12.76 19.03
CA GLY A 69 14.33 -13.15 17.65
C GLY A 69 13.89 -14.57 17.27
N THR A 70 12.86 -15.11 17.94
CA THR A 70 12.40 -16.51 17.80
C THR A 70 11.06 -16.65 17.07
N LEU A 71 10.58 -15.57 16.43
CA LEU A 71 9.32 -15.57 15.69
C LEU A 71 9.26 -16.66 14.63
N LYS A 72 8.22 -17.50 14.71
CA LYS A 72 7.93 -18.49 13.67
C LYS A 72 7.14 -17.83 12.55
N ARG A 73 7.20 -18.44 11.36
CA ARG A 73 6.44 -18.00 10.20
C ARG A 73 4.93 -17.88 10.48
N THR A 74 4.38 -18.77 11.30
CA THR A 74 2.97 -18.74 11.74
C THR A 74 2.65 -17.52 12.60
N ASP A 75 3.58 -17.09 13.46
CA ASP A 75 3.41 -15.93 14.35
C ASP A 75 3.34 -14.65 13.51
N VAL A 76 4.25 -14.52 12.53
CA VAL A 76 4.25 -13.43 11.55
C VAL A 76 2.96 -13.41 10.72
N TYR A 77 2.41 -14.57 10.36
CA TYR A 77 1.15 -14.60 9.63
C TYR A 77 -0.03 -14.17 10.49
N LEU A 78 -0.05 -14.49 11.79
CA LEU A 78 -1.10 -14.07 12.70
C LEU A 78 -1.09 -12.55 12.90
N PHE A 79 0.09 -11.98 13.07
CA PHE A 79 0.30 -10.52 13.07
C PHE A 79 -0.23 -9.87 11.78
N ARG A 80 0.07 -10.46 10.61
CA ARG A 80 -0.45 -9.96 9.33
C ARG A 80 -1.97 -9.98 9.23
N VAL A 81 -2.65 -10.91 9.90
CA VAL A 81 -4.13 -10.93 9.94
C VAL A 81 -4.67 -9.69 10.65
N ALA A 82 -4.04 -9.27 11.76
CA ALA A 82 -4.40 -8.04 12.46
C ALA A 82 -4.09 -6.79 11.63
N GLN A 83 -2.89 -6.72 11.03
CA GLN A 83 -2.52 -5.60 10.16
C GLN A 83 -3.41 -5.47 8.93
N MET A 84 -3.85 -6.58 8.32
CA MET A 84 -4.76 -6.52 7.18
C MET A 84 -6.13 -5.95 7.53
N LEU A 85 -6.61 -6.16 8.76
CA LEU A 85 -7.84 -5.53 9.24
C LEU A 85 -7.66 -4.04 9.46
N GLU A 86 -6.52 -3.59 9.99
CA GLU A 86 -6.18 -2.17 10.12
C GLU A 86 -6.03 -1.50 8.76
N ASP A 87 -5.26 -2.08 7.85
CA ASP A 87 -5.12 -1.59 6.48
C ASP A 87 -6.49 -1.45 5.81
N TYR A 88 -7.38 -2.45 5.99
CA TYR A 88 -8.73 -2.40 5.47
C TYR A 88 -9.63 -1.41 6.22
N ALA A 89 -9.48 -1.21 7.52
CA ALA A 89 -10.26 -0.23 8.28
C ALA A 89 -9.90 1.21 7.90
N VAL A 90 -8.61 1.49 7.72
CA VAL A 90 -8.11 2.83 7.39
C VAL A 90 -8.33 3.16 5.92
N HIS A 91 -8.15 2.17 5.04
CA HIS A 91 -8.18 2.42 3.61
C HIS A 91 -9.45 1.87 2.96
N GLY A 92 -10.00 0.74 3.38
CA GLY A 92 -11.06 0.03 2.64
C GLY A 92 -10.50 -0.85 1.52
N ALA A 93 -9.18 -1.06 1.50
CA ALA A 93 -8.50 -1.91 0.53
C ALA A 93 -7.30 -2.60 1.18
N VAL A 94 -7.07 -3.87 0.84
CA VAL A 94 -5.84 -4.56 1.24
C VAL A 94 -4.81 -4.39 0.14
N LEU A 95 -3.83 -3.51 0.34
CA LEU A 95 -2.69 -3.43 -0.55
C LEU A 95 -1.68 -4.49 -0.19
N ARG A 96 -1.99 -5.70 -0.66
CA ARG A 96 -1.17 -6.88 -0.47
C ARG A 96 0.21 -6.65 -1.09
N ARG A 97 1.21 -6.41 -0.23
CA ARG A 97 2.61 -6.14 -0.59
C ARG A 97 3.28 -7.28 -1.39
N TYR A 98 2.68 -8.48 -1.39
CA TYR A 98 3.16 -9.67 -2.07
C TYR A 98 1.98 -10.53 -2.58
N ASN A 99 1.52 -10.31 -3.82
CA ASN A 99 1.07 -11.40 -4.69
C ASN A 99 1.17 -10.97 -6.17
N ARG A 100 1.84 -11.81 -6.97
CA ARG A 100 2.10 -11.63 -8.41
C ARG A 100 0.96 -12.20 -9.29
N SER A 101 -0.02 -12.90 -8.74
CA SER A 101 -0.86 -13.81 -9.53
C SER A 101 -2.39 -13.68 -9.37
N VAL A 102 -2.93 -12.50 -9.08
CA VAL A 102 -4.38 -12.33 -9.17
C VAL A 102 -4.75 -11.12 -10.01
N SER A 103 -5.66 -11.31 -10.96
CA SER A 103 -6.27 -10.23 -11.73
C SER A 103 -7.06 -9.36 -10.76
N LYS A 104 -6.45 -8.26 -10.31
CA LYS A 104 -7.01 -7.33 -9.31
C LYS A 104 -8.09 -6.40 -9.87
N LEU A 105 -8.37 -6.50 -11.17
CA LEU A 105 -9.16 -5.55 -11.93
C LEU A 105 -10.45 -6.22 -12.40
N ASP A 106 -11.55 -5.47 -12.32
CA ASP A 106 -12.74 -5.79 -13.06
C ASP A 106 -12.52 -5.57 -14.58
N VAL A 107 -13.54 -5.84 -15.39
CA VAL A 107 -13.45 -5.71 -16.86
C VAL A 107 -13.12 -4.27 -17.26
N ALA A 108 -13.70 -3.26 -16.61
CA ALA A 108 -13.50 -1.85 -16.93
C ALA A 108 -12.09 -1.37 -16.56
N GLY A 109 -11.60 -1.78 -15.38
CA GLY A 109 -10.25 -1.50 -14.91
C GLY A 109 -9.20 -2.19 -15.77
N ALA A 110 -9.42 -3.43 -16.19
CA ALA A 110 -8.54 -4.15 -17.11
C ALA A 110 -8.45 -3.45 -18.47
N GLN A 111 -9.58 -2.99 -19.02
CA GLN A 111 -9.61 -2.21 -20.25
C GLN A 111 -8.89 -0.87 -20.10
N THR A 112 -9.06 -0.18 -18.97
CA THR A 112 -8.37 1.08 -18.68
C THR A 112 -6.86 0.91 -18.66
N VAL A 113 -6.36 -0.14 -17.97
CA VAL A 113 -4.92 -0.45 -17.93
C VAL A 113 -4.40 -0.86 -19.31
N ALA A 114 -5.16 -1.62 -20.09
CA ALA A 114 -4.77 -2.01 -21.45
C ALA A 114 -4.66 -0.78 -22.38
N ARG A 115 -5.62 0.14 -22.33
CA ARG A 115 -5.60 1.40 -23.08
C ARG A 115 -4.41 2.28 -22.66
N PHE A 116 -4.13 2.37 -21.35
CA PHE A 116 -2.97 3.09 -20.84
C PHE A 116 -1.65 2.47 -21.34
N GLN A 117 -1.51 1.14 -21.31
CA GLN A 117 -0.33 0.48 -21.85
C GLN A 117 -0.17 0.71 -23.36
N ALA A 118 -1.27 0.72 -24.13
CA ALA A 118 -1.23 1.05 -25.55
C ALA A 118 -0.78 2.50 -25.79
N HIS A 119 -1.27 3.45 -24.98
CA HIS A 119 -0.83 4.84 -25.01
C HIS A 119 0.67 5.00 -24.70
N LEU A 120 1.19 4.28 -23.70
CA LEU A 120 2.63 4.31 -23.40
C LEU A 120 3.47 3.76 -24.56
N ARG A 121 2.99 2.71 -25.25
CA ARG A 121 3.66 2.16 -26.44
C ARG A 121 3.65 3.16 -27.60
N SER A 122 2.51 3.79 -27.89
CA SER A 122 2.42 4.78 -28.97
C SER A 122 3.25 6.04 -28.68
N ALA A 123 3.42 6.39 -27.41
CA ALA A 123 4.32 7.45 -26.96
C ALA A 123 5.81 7.05 -26.95
N GLY A 124 6.17 5.88 -27.52
CA GLY A 124 7.56 5.44 -27.67
C GLY A 124 8.24 4.98 -26.37
N ARG A 125 7.48 4.64 -25.31
CA ARG A 125 8.07 4.16 -24.05
C ARG A 125 8.63 2.75 -24.20
N SER A 126 9.74 2.50 -23.51
CA SER A 126 10.38 1.18 -23.51
C SER A 126 9.44 0.08 -22.99
N ALA A 127 9.61 -1.14 -23.48
CA ALA A 127 8.81 -2.29 -23.04
C ALA A 127 8.90 -2.53 -21.52
N SER A 128 10.06 -2.24 -20.90
CA SER A 128 10.21 -2.31 -19.44
C SER A 128 9.34 -1.28 -18.73
N THR A 129 9.32 -0.04 -19.20
CA THR A 129 8.48 1.03 -18.64
C THR A 129 7.00 0.70 -18.79
N VAL A 130 6.56 0.25 -19.98
CA VAL A 130 5.17 -0.14 -20.24
C VAL A 130 4.71 -1.25 -19.28
N ARG A 131 5.55 -2.27 -19.06
CA ARG A 131 5.22 -3.34 -18.09
C ARG A 131 5.14 -2.80 -16.68
N THR A 132 6.17 -2.10 -16.21
CA THR A 132 6.22 -1.58 -14.84
C THR A 132 5.07 -0.61 -14.56
N TYR A 133 4.83 0.35 -15.44
CA TYR A 133 3.76 1.32 -15.27
C TYR A 133 2.39 0.67 -15.41
N GLY A 134 2.22 -0.33 -16.28
CA GLY A 134 0.98 -1.09 -16.35
C GLY A 134 0.67 -1.87 -15.07
N THR A 135 1.67 -2.50 -14.45
CA THR A 135 1.50 -3.16 -13.14
C THR A 135 1.10 -2.16 -12.06
N LEU A 136 1.81 -1.04 -11.97
CA LEU A 136 1.54 -0.01 -10.96
C LEU A 136 0.19 0.70 -11.18
N ALA A 137 -0.18 0.92 -12.44
CA ALA A 137 -1.50 1.40 -12.81
C ALA A 137 -2.59 0.43 -12.39
N GLY A 138 -2.40 -0.88 -12.62
CA GLY A 138 -3.33 -1.90 -12.16
C GLY A 138 -3.49 -1.95 -10.65
N GLU A 139 -2.43 -1.69 -9.88
CA GLU A 139 -2.54 -1.57 -8.42
C GLU A 139 -3.38 -0.37 -8.00
N PHE A 140 -3.19 0.78 -8.66
CA PHE A 140 -3.96 1.99 -8.38
C PHE A 140 -5.43 1.84 -8.79
N VAL A 141 -5.72 1.33 -9.99
CA VAL A 141 -7.10 1.14 -10.46
C VAL A 141 -7.84 0.14 -9.56
N ALA A 142 -7.21 -0.98 -9.21
CA ALA A 142 -7.79 -1.93 -8.28
C ALA A 142 -8.09 -1.33 -6.90
N PHE A 143 -7.30 -0.32 -6.50
CA PHE A 143 -7.52 0.43 -5.27
C PHE A 143 -8.67 1.42 -5.42
N THR A 144 -8.81 2.12 -6.56
CA THR A 144 -9.94 3.01 -6.79
C THR A 144 -11.27 2.27 -6.87
N ASP A 145 -11.28 1.03 -7.39
CA ASP A 145 -12.49 0.20 -7.49
C ASP A 145 -13.13 -0.09 -6.12
N THR A 146 -12.33 -0.17 -5.06
CA THR A 146 -12.86 -0.32 -3.68
C THR A 146 -13.65 0.90 -3.18
N ARG A 147 -13.59 2.02 -3.91
CA ARG A 147 -14.17 3.32 -3.55
C ARG A 147 -14.99 3.94 -4.69
N GLY A 148 -15.64 3.09 -5.50
CA GLY A 148 -16.51 3.53 -6.58
C GLY A 148 -15.84 3.70 -7.94
N GLY A 149 -14.56 3.32 -8.06
CA GLY A 149 -13.83 3.29 -9.32
C GLY A 149 -13.13 4.59 -9.68
N LEU A 150 -12.39 4.56 -10.79
CA LEU A 150 -11.53 5.67 -11.22
C LEU A 150 -12.30 6.98 -11.49
N GLY A 151 -13.56 6.89 -11.90
CA GLY A 151 -14.41 8.06 -12.17
C GLY A 151 -14.81 8.85 -10.91
N CYS A 152 -14.74 8.21 -9.73
CA CYS A 152 -14.99 8.85 -8.43
C CYS A 152 -13.68 9.30 -7.76
N CYS A 153 -12.56 9.26 -8.47
CA CYS A 153 -11.27 9.62 -7.89
C CYS A 153 -11.24 11.12 -7.56
N ASP A 154 -10.76 11.42 -6.36
CA ASP A 154 -10.58 12.76 -5.84
C ASP A 154 -9.27 12.85 -5.03
N ALA A 155 -9.00 14.02 -4.45
CA ALA A 155 -7.81 14.23 -3.63
C ALA A 155 -7.76 13.30 -2.39
N ALA A 156 -8.91 12.96 -1.80
CA ALA A 156 -8.99 12.09 -0.64
C ALA A 156 -8.60 10.65 -1.00
N MET A 157 -9.07 10.14 -2.15
CA MET A 157 -8.70 8.83 -2.68
C MET A 157 -7.20 8.75 -2.98
N ILE A 158 -6.62 9.81 -3.53
CA ILE A 158 -5.17 9.88 -3.77
C ILE A 158 -4.40 9.89 -2.46
N GLY A 159 -4.83 10.69 -1.47
CA GLY A 159 -4.25 10.69 -0.13
C GLY A 159 -4.29 9.31 0.53
N ALA A 160 -5.43 8.63 0.43
CA ALA A 160 -5.59 7.26 0.92
C ALA A 160 -4.63 6.29 0.20
N PHE A 161 -4.45 6.41 -1.12
CA PHE A 161 -3.49 5.57 -1.85
C PHE A 161 -2.06 5.86 -1.40
N VAL A 162 -1.69 7.12 -1.24
CA VAL A 162 -0.34 7.51 -0.76
C VAL A 162 -0.07 6.94 0.62
N ALA A 163 -1.04 7.03 1.54
CA ALA A 163 -0.90 6.53 2.91
C ALA A 163 -0.54 5.03 2.94
N THR A 164 -1.06 4.26 1.99
CA THR A 164 -0.77 2.82 1.89
C THR A 164 0.67 2.50 1.47
N LEU A 165 1.39 3.51 0.96
CA LEU A 165 2.80 3.40 0.61
C LEU A 165 3.72 3.55 1.84
N ALA A 166 3.16 3.81 3.02
CA ALA A 166 3.92 3.88 4.26
C ALA A 166 4.76 2.61 4.49
N GLY A 167 6.04 2.78 4.78
CA GLY A 167 7.00 1.68 4.98
C GLY A 167 7.61 1.09 3.70
N TYR A 168 7.29 1.62 2.51
CA TYR A 168 8.10 1.35 1.31
C TYR A 168 9.38 2.21 1.29
N GLN A 169 10.43 1.67 0.68
CA GLN A 169 11.65 2.43 0.39
C GLN A 169 11.34 3.62 -0.51
N PHE A 170 12.00 4.75 -0.27
CA PHE A 170 11.77 6.02 -0.97
C PHE A 170 11.69 5.86 -2.50
N LYS A 171 12.66 5.14 -3.09
CA LYS A 171 12.73 4.91 -4.54
C LYS A 171 11.52 4.14 -5.10
N THR A 172 10.95 3.23 -4.30
CA THR A 172 9.74 2.50 -4.67
C THR A 172 8.51 3.39 -4.58
N VAL A 173 8.42 4.22 -3.54
CA VAL A 173 7.35 5.22 -3.41
C VAL A 173 7.38 6.18 -4.59
N GLU A 174 8.55 6.73 -4.92
CA GLU A 174 8.75 7.61 -6.07
C GLU A 174 8.30 6.96 -7.38
N GLN A 175 8.72 5.72 -7.64
CA GLN A 175 8.35 5.00 -8.85
C GLN A 175 6.83 4.77 -8.95
N LYS A 176 6.18 4.41 -7.83
CA LYS A 176 4.72 4.25 -7.74
C LYS A 176 3.99 5.55 -8.03
N LEU A 177 4.39 6.64 -7.39
CA LEU A 177 3.77 7.94 -7.59
C LEU A 177 3.98 8.48 -9.02
N CYS A 178 5.14 8.25 -9.63
CA CYS A 178 5.38 8.60 -11.03
C CYS A 178 4.47 7.81 -12.00
N ALA A 179 4.27 6.51 -11.76
CA ALA A 179 3.35 5.71 -12.56
C ALA A 179 1.90 6.18 -12.41
N VAL A 180 1.45 6.48 -11.17
CA VAL A 180 0.12 7.04 -10.90
C VAL A 180 -0.08 8.37 -11.61
N ARG A 181 0.90 9.29 -11.53
CA ARG A 181 0.84 10.58 -12.24
C ARG A 181 0.71 10.40 -13.75
N SER A 182 1.45 9.44 -14.31
CA SER A 182 1.36 9.12 -15.75
C SER A 182 -0.01 8.57 -16.13
N LEU A 183 -0.56 7.66 -15.31
CA LEU A 183 -1.90 7.12 -15.50
C LEU A 183 -2.97 8.22 -15.42
N LEU A 184 -2.93 9.08 -14.40
CA LEU A 184 -3.92 10.15 -14.21
C LEU A 184 -3.87 11.18 -15.34
N ARG A 185 -2.69 11.48 -15.91
CA ARG A 185 -2.59 12.35 -17.10
C ARG A 185 -3.29 11.72 -18.30
N PHE A 186 -3.07 10.44 -18.53
CA PHE A 186 -3.76 9.70 -19.58
C PHE A 186 -5.28 9.65 -19.32
N ALA A 187 -5.70 9.32 -18.10
CA ALA A 187 -7.11 9.20 -17.75
C ALA A 187 -7.84 10.54 -17.86
N SER A 188 -7.22 11.63 -17.44
CA SER A 188 -7.80 12.98 -17.54
C SER A 188 -7.93 13.42 -19.00
N ALA A 189 -6.90 13.20 -19.83
CA ALA A 189 -6.98 13.46 -21.27
C ALA A 189 -8.06 12.61 -21.98
N ALA A 190 -8.40 11.44 -21.42
CA ALA A 190 -9.45 10.57 -21.92
C ALA A 190 -10.84 10.84 -21.28
N GLY A 191 -10.98 11.86 -20.43
CA GLY A 191 -12.23 12.21 -19.74
C GLY A 191 -12.67 11.20 -18.66
N LEU A 192 -11.76 10.34 -18.20
CA LEU A 192 -12.05 9.27 -17.22
C LEU A 192 -11.89 9.73 -15.77
N VAL A 193 -11.20 10.84 -15.53
CA VAL A 193 -10.96 11.41 -14.20
C VAL A 193 -10.83 12.93 -14.29
N ASP A 194 -11.22 13.64 -13.23
CA ASP A 194 -11.00 15.08 -13.13
C ASP A 194 -9.49 15.38 -13.11
N GLY A 195 -9.07 16.39 -13.89
CA GLY A 195 -7.69 16.87 -13.91
C GLY A 195 -7.19 17.37 -12.55
N ALA A 196 -8.08 17.83 -11.65
CA ALA A 196 -7.72 18.25 -10.29
C ALA A 196 -7.05 17.13 -9.47
N CYS A 197 -7.31 15.86 -9.80
CA CYS A 197 -6.66 14.72 -9.18
C CYS A 197 -5.15 14.71 -9.36
N LEU A 198 -4.63 15.26 -10.48
CA LEU A 198 -3.19 15.30 -10.72
C LEU A 198 -2.44 16.12 -9.66
N GLU A 199 -3.04 17.20 -9.19
CA GLU A 199 -2.46 18.11 -8.21
C GLU A 199 -2.38 17.48 -6.81
N ALA A 200 -3.24 16.50 -6.53
CA ALA A 200 -3.23 15.78 -5.26
C ALA A 200 -2.10 14.73 -5.14
N VAL A 201 -1.43 14.36 -6.24
CA VAL A 201 -0.35 13.35 -6.21
C VAL A 201 0.94 13.97 -5.65
N PRO A 202 1.42 13.57 -4.46
CA PRO A 202 2.55 14.23 -3.81
C PRO A 202 3.82 14.13 -4.64
N ALA A 203 4.47 15.25 -4.92
CA ALA A 203 5.80 15.25 -5.52
C ALA A 203 6.72 14.40 -4.63
N ALA A 204 7.36 13.38 -5.21
CA ALA A 204 8.40 12.67 -4.50
C ALA A 204 9.52 13.68 -4.24
N ARG A 205 9.64 14.19 -3.01
CA ARG A 205 10.69 15.14 -2.66
C ARG A 205 12.02 14.42 -2.83
N SER A 206 12.74 14.71 -3.91
CA SER A 206 14.06 14.15 -4.09
C SER A 206 14.94 14.65 -2.95
N ALA A 207 15.50 13.74 -2.15
CA ALA A 207 16.55 14.06 -1.18
C ALA A 207 17.88 14.47 -1.85
N ARG A 208 17.84 14.95 -3.10
CA ARG A 208 19.01 15.46 -3.85
C ARG A 208 19.30 16.94 -3.58
N GLN A 209 18.51 17.60 -2.74
CA GLN A 209 18.79 18.93 -2.21
C GLN A 209 19.31 18.92 -0.77
N ALA A 210 19.92 17.83 -0.32
CA ALA A 210 20.94 17.95 0.72
C ALA A 210 22.10 18.72 0.08
N ARG A 211 22.09 20.06 0.20
CA ARG A 211 23.28 20.89 -0.03
C ARG A 211 24.40 20.27 0.80
N ILE A 212 25.39 19.70 0.13
CA ILE A 212 26.70 19.56 0.75
C ILE A 212 27.12 21.00 1.05
N PRO A 213 27.37 21.40 2.31
CA PRO A 213 27.93 22.70 2.57
C PRO A 213 29.30 22.73 1.88
N SER A 214 29.46 23.63 0.90
CA SER A 214 30.77 23.94 0.37
C SER A 214 31.64 24.38 1.54
N VAL A 215 32.66 23.59 1.88
CA VAL A 215 33.74 24.06 2.75
C VAL A 215 34.46 25.15 1.96
N GLU A 216 34.31 26.39 2.39
CA GLU A 216 35.19 27.48 2.00
C GLU A 216 35.97 27.94 3.23
N ALA A 217 37.30 27.78 3.07
CA ALA A 217 38.41 28.50 3.66
C ALA A 217 38.53 28.59 5.19
N ALA A 218 39.43 27.76 5.74
CA ALA A 218 40.42 28.26 6.69
C ALA A 218 41.80 28.19 6.01
N PRO A 219 42.56 29.29 5.93
CA PRO A 219 43.92 29.26 5.38
C PRO A 219 44.82 28.49 6.34
N PHE A 220 45.38 27.39 5.86
CA PHE A 220 46.39 26.61 6.58
C PHE A 220 47.72 27.36 6.47
N GLU A 221 48.06 28.12 7.52
CA GLU A 221 49.39 28.71 7.70
C GLU A 221 50.42 27.58 7.81
N TRP A 222 51.33 27.53 6.83
CA TRP A 222 52.50 26.67 6.85
C TRP A 222 53.63 27.37 7.63
N THR A 223 53.87 26.93 8.86
CA THR A 223 55.11 27.28 9.59
C THR A 223 56.14 26.15 9.40
N PRO A 224 57.30 26.41 8.78
CA PRO A 224 58.36 25.41 8.70
C PRO A 224 59.07 25.27 10.05
N ARG A 225 59.24 24.03 10.51
CA ARG A 225 60.25 23.66 11.50
C ARG A 225 61.15 22.57 10.91
N THR A 226 62.37 22.96 10.59
CA THR A 226 63.55 22.09 10.58
C THR A 226 64.68 22.86 11.25
N MET A 227 65.50 22.08 11.96
CA MET A 227 66.63 22.45 12.83
C MET A 227 67.48 23.63 12.35
#